data_AF-A0AA90UWK4-F1
#
_entry.id   AF-A0AA90UWK4-F1
#
_cell.length_a   1.000
_cell.length_b   1.000
_cell.length_c   1.000
_cell.angle_alpha   90.00
_cell.angle_beta   90.00
_cell.angle_gamma   90.00
#
_symmetry.space_group_name_H-M   'P 1'
#
loop_
_entity.id
_entity.type
_entity.pdbx_description
1 polymer ?
#
loop_
_entity_poly.entity_id
_entity_poly.type
_entity_poly.pdbx_seq_one_letter_code
_entity_poly.pdbx_strand_id
1 'polypeptide(L)'
;MKQIYIFLVCLFASIGMNAQEVKLELEWVNSLEDAEKCYDDIKSFWYKDVVKQEDVRNSIFAFYSLGRRLGMFNMDMGQKYNTWSEVKVKNEDEVSYFNILLDRIAFSYTCLQKLLVPMGESVKFICWSNFETEFHLQRGIVNFLYVGNTACIEYRTKGITFSVLNNFDEHFAYDITVYNKKRIYNKKTKKYYYKTYEKRITVMPKSYYFISSSISIEKFYFSPTSYTITNKYYVGKSY
;
A
#
# COMPACT_ATOMS: atom_id res chain seq x y z
N MET A 1 4.21 -16.12 20.55
CA MET A 1 3.73 -15.51 19.28
C MET A 1 2.26 -15.08 19.33
N LYS A 2 1.28 -15.94 19.66
CA LYS A 2 -0.14 -15.55 19.80
C LYS A 2 -0.39 -14.35 20.74
N GLN A 3 0.33 -14.27 21.86
CA GLN A 3 0.21 -13.15 22.82
C GLN A 3 0.70 -11.80 22.26
N ILE A 4 1.70 -11.79 21.36
CA ILE A 4 2.17 -10.56 20.71
C ILE A 4 1.17 -10.09 19.66
N TYR A 5 0.53 -11.03 18.94
CA TYR A 5 -0.52 -10.71 17.99
C TYR A 5 -1.76 -10.13 18.69
N ILE A 6 -2.17 -10.72 19.81
CA ILE A 6 -3.27 -10.20 20.64
C ILE A 6 -2.88 -8.84 21.23
N PHE A 7 -1.64 -8.65 21.70
CA PHE A 7 -1.17 -7.36 22.18
C PHE A 7 -1.16 -6.29 21.08
N LEU A 8 -0.71 -6.62 19.85
CA LEU A 8 -0.74 -5.70 18.72
C LEU A 8 -2.17 -5.39 18.27
N VAL A 9 -3.06 -6.39 18.19
CA VAL A 9 -4.48 -6.18 17.87
C VAL A 9 -5.16 -5.33 18.93
N CYS A 10 -4.91 -5.59 20.22
CA CYS A 10 -5.40 -4.74 21.31
C CYS A 10 -4.79 -3.35 21.25
N LEU A 11 -3.49 -3.20 20.95
CA LEU A 11 -2.84 -1.89 20.81
C LEU A 11 -3.41 -1.11 19.62
N PHE A 12 -3.66 -1.76 18.47
CA PHE A 12 -4.32 -1.15 17.32
C PHE A 12 -5.79 -0.84 17.60
N ALA A 13 -6.50 -1.68 18.37
CA ALA A 13 -7.85 -1.39 18.82
C ALA A 13 -7.89 -0.23 19.84
N SER A 14 -6.92 -0.14 20.76
CA SER A 14 -6.77 0.97 21.71
C SER A 14 -6.31 2.25 21.03
N ILE A 15 -5.45 2.18 20.02
CA ILE A 15 -5.11 3.31 19.15
C ILE A 15 -6.32 3.70 18.31
N GLY A 16 -7.14 2.75 17.85
CA GLY A 16 -8.40 3.01 17.15
C GLY A 16 -9.47 3.63 18.05
N MET A 17 -9.53 3.24 19.33
CA MET A 17 -10.42 3.82 20.33
C MET A 17 -9.93 5.19 20.82
N ASN A 18 -8.62 5.40 21.00
CA ASN A 18 -8.06 6.72 21.28
C ASN A 18 -8.05 7.64 20.04
N ALA A 19 -8.08 7.08 18.83
CA ALA A 19 -8.32 7.84 17.61
C ALA A 19 -9.78 8.31 17.47
N GLN A 20 -10.72 7.79 18.27
CA GLN A 20 -12.05 8.40 18.38
C GLN A 20 -12.01 9.71 19.19
N GLU A 21 -10.98 9.95 20.02
CA GLU A 21 -10.77 11.23 20.72
C GLU A 21 -9.82 12.18 20.00
N VAL A 22 -9.03 11.70 19.03
CA VAL A 22 -8.39 12.60 18.07
C VAL A 22 -9.47 13.00 17.06
N LYS A 23 -10.31 13.97 17.43
CA LYS A 23 -10.92 14.87 16.46
C LYS A 23 -9.77 15.47 15.64
N LEU A 24 -9.38 14.81 14.55
CA LEU A 24 -8.67 15.46 13.48
C LEU A 24 -9.63 16.54 12.98
N GLU A 25 -9.22 17.81 13.18
CA GLU A 25 -9.94 19.05 12.86
C GLU A 25 -10.29 19.14 11.37
N LEU A 26 -11.22 18.31 10.91
CA LEU A 26 -11.81 18.38 9.58
C LEU A 26 -13.21 19.00 9.64
N GLU A 27 -13.58 19.65 10.75
CA GLU A 27 -14.86 20.35 10.91
C GLU A 27 -15.09 21.43 9.84
N TRP A 28 -14.02 21.91 9.20
CA TRP A 28 -14.07 22.84 8.09
C TRP A 28 -14.50 22.19 6.76
N VAL A 29 -14.38 20.86 6.62
CA VAL A 29 -14.75 20.13 5.40
C VAL A 29 -16.27 19.98 5.33
N ASN A 30 -16.96 20.93 4.71
CA ASN A 30 -18.44 20.98 4.71
C ASN A 30 -19.03 20.86 3.31
N SER A 31 -18.20 20.94 2.29
CA SER A 31 -18.56 20.82 0.87
C SER A 31 -17.70 19.78 0.16
N LEU A 32 -18.14 19.36 -1.04
CA LEU A 32 -17.36 18.49 -1.91
C LEU A 32 -16.00 19.14 -2.28
N GLU A 33 -16.00 20.45 -2.54
CA GLU A 33 -14.79 21.21 -2.85
C GLU A 33 -13.77 21.19 -1.69
N ASP A 34 -14.24 21.38 -0.46
CA ASP A 34 -13.37 21.27 0.73
C ASP A 34 -12.79 19.86 0.86
N ALA A 35 -13.59 18.83 0.55
CA ALA A 35 -13.17 17.44 0.65
C ALA A 35 -12.13 17.08 -0.42
N GLU A 36 -12.27 17.60 -1.63
CA GLU A 36 -11.28 17.45 -2.70
C GLU A 36 -9.98 18.17 -2.36
N LYS A 37 -10.07 19.42 -1.87
CA LYS A 37 -8.89 20.15 -1.40
C LYS A 37 -8.19 19.41 -0.26
N CYS A 38 -8.95 18.91 0.71
CA CYS A 38 -8.41 18.11 1.81
C CYS A 38 -7.71 16.84 1.29
N TYR A 39 -8.32 16.14 0.33
CA TYR A 39 -7.70 14.98 -0.31
C TYR A 39 -6.37 15.34 -0.97
N ASP A 40 -6.30 16.44 -1.73
CA ASP A 40 -5.09 16.89 -2.41
C ASP A 40 -4.01 17.35 -1.42
N ASP A 41 -4.37 18.06 -0.36
CA ASP A 41 -3.47 18.46 0.71
C ASP A 41 -2.88 17.22 1.41
N ILE A 42 -3.72 16.24 1.76
CA ILE A 42 -3.28 14.98 2.35
C ILE A 42 -2.41 14.20 1.37
N LYS A 43 -2.65 14.27 0.07
CA LYS A 43 -1.84 13.60 -0.97
C LYS A 43 -0.51 14.32 -1.20
N SER A 44 -0.42 15.62 -0.93
CA SER A 44 0.75 16.44 -1.27
C SER A 44 2.07 15.94 -0.67
N PHE A 45 2.06 15.28 0.50
CA PHE A 45 3.27 14.74 1.15
C PHE A 45 4.03 13.74 0.28
N TRP A 46 3.36 13.03 -0.64
CA TRP A 46 4.01 12.08 -1.54
C TRP A 46 4.99 12.74 -2.51
N TYR A 47 4.81 14.04 -2.75
CA TYR A 47 5.65 14.80 -3.66
C TYR A 47 6.85 15.44 -2.96
N LYS A 48 7.02 15.22 -1.66
CA LYS A 48 8.22 15.63 -0.93
C LYS A 48 9.44 14.87 -1.44
N ASP A 49 10.59 15.52 -1.52
CA ASP A 49 11.85 14.86 -1.92
C ASP A 49 12.29 13.78 -0.92
N VAL A 50 11.92 13.95 0.35
CA VAL A 50 12.15 12.99 1.42
C VAL A 50 10.85 12.79 2.19
N VAL A 51 10.37 11.55 2.19
CA VAL A 51 9.16 11.16 2.93
C VAL A 51 9.54 10.34 4.15
N LYS A 52 9.12 10.79 5.34
CA LYS A 52 9.35 10.07 6.59
C LYS A 52 8.19 9.13 6.88
N GLN A 53 8.45 8.11 7.69
CA GLN A 53 7.43 7.18 8.16
C GLN A 53 6.27 7.88 8.90
N GLU A 54 6.58 8.96 9.63
CA GLU A 54 5.58 9.77 10.32
C GLU A 54 4.66 10.51 9.35
N ASP A 55 5.19 11.06 8.24
CA ASP A 55 4.36 11.70 7.21
C ASP A 55 3.31 10.71 6.68
N VAL A 56 3.75 9.50 6.35
CA VAL A 56 2.91 8.41 5.83
C VAL A 56 1.85 7.99 6.84
N ARG A 57 2.23 7.84 8.11
CA ARG A 57 1.31 7.52 9.21
C ARG A 57 0.24 8.61 9.37
N ASN A 58 0.66 9.88 9.38
CA ASN A 58 -0.25 11.00 9.55
C ASN A 58 -1.22 11.09 8.36
N SER A 59 -0.75 10.84 7.13
CA SER A 59 -1.61 10.78 5.95
C SER A 59 -2.62 9.63 5.99
N ILE A 60 -2.25 8.45 6.50
CA ILE A 60 -3.21 7.35 6.71
C ILE A 60 -4.33 7.78 7.65
N PHE A 61 -3.98 8.40 8.78
CA PHE A 61 -4.96 8.90 9.73
C PHE A 61 -5.84 9.99 9.11
N ALA A 62 -5.26 10.92 8.35
CA ALA A 62 -6.01 11.97 7.69
C ALA A 62 -6.98 11.42 6.63
N PHE A 63 -6.55 10.45 5.79
CA PHE A 63 -7.43 9.80 4.83
C PHE A 63 -8.56 9.01 5.51
N TYR A 64 -8.26 8.32 6.61
CA TYR A 64 -9.29 7.64 7.39
C TYR A 64 -10.32 8.63 7.93
N SER A 65 -9.88 9.72 8.57
CA SER A 65 -10.77 10.75 9.11
C SER A 65 -11.60 11.44 8.03
N LEU A 66 -11.00 11.75 6.87
CA LEU A 66 -11.72 12.28 5.73
C LEU A 66 -12.79 11.30 5.23
N GLY A 67 -12.44 10.03 5.05
CA GLY A 67 -13.39 8.98 4.66
C GLY A 67 -14.55 8.84 5.65
N ARG A 68 -14.25 8.81 6.96
CA ARG A 68 -15.27 8.78 8.04
C ARG A 68 -16.23 9.96 7.94
N ARG A 69 -15.73 11.17 7.70
CA ARG A 69 -16.53 12.40 7.57
C ARG A 69 -17.46 12.37 6.35
N LEU A 70 -17.00 11.72 5.28
CA LEU A 70 -17.79 11.49 4.06
C LEU A 70 -18.72 10.27 4.18
N GLY A 71 -18.86 9.68 5.37
CA GLY A 71 -19.79 8.56 5.64
C GLY A 71 -19.20 7.16 5.43
N MET A 72 -17.91 7.00 5.14
CA MET A 72 -17.30 5.67 5.01
C MET A 72 -17.15 5.02 6.39
N PHE A 73 -17.76 3.84 6.60
CA PHE A 73 -17.55 3.07 7.83
C PHE A 73 -16.40 2.09 7.74
N ASN A 74 -16.10 1.66 6.52
CA ASN A 74 -15.00 0.78 6.17
C ASN A 74 -14.25 1.41 4.99
N MET A 75 -12.93 1.28 4.99
CA MET A 75 -12.06 1.75 3.92
C MET A 75 -11.84 0.70 2.82
N ASP A 76 -12.47 -0.47 2.96
CA ASP A 76 -12.51 -1.48 1.90
C ASP A 76 -13.29 -0.95 0.70
N MET A 77 -12.73 -1.15 -0.49
CA MET A 77 -13.35 -0.75 -1.74
C MET A 77 -14.75 -1.36 -1.91
N GLY A 78 -15.71 -0.54 -2.35
CA GLY A 78 -17.07 -0.96 -2.66
C GLY A 78 -18.08 -0.85 -1.50
N GLN A 79 -17.64 -0.55 -0.27
CA GLN A 79 -18.55 -0.19 0.82
C GLN A 79 -18.71 1.33 0.91
N LYS A 80 -19.69 1.88 0.18
CA LYS A 80 -20.03 3.32 0.22
C LYS A 80 -21.32 3.52 0.98
N TYR A 81 -21.28 4.27 2.08
CA TYR A 81 -22.47 4.65 2.83
C TYR A 81 -22.55 6.18 2.86
N ASN A 82 -23.46 6.75 2.07
CA ASN A 82 -23.65 8.20 1.96
C ASN A 82 -24.61 8.76 3.02
N THR A 83 -25.39 7.91 3.68
CA THR A 83 -26.49 8.30 4.57
C THR A 83 -26.04 9.06 5.81
N TRP A 84 -24.77 8.95 6.19
CA TRP A 84 -24.19 9.56 7.39
C TRP A 84 -23.09 10.58 7.03
N SER A 85 -23.03 11.00 5.75
CA SER A 85 -22.08 12.02 5.31
C SER A 85 -22.41 13.36 5.96
N GLU A 86 -21.39 14.01 6.53
CA GLU A 86 -21.47 15.38 7.02
C GLU A 86 -21.31 16.41 5.88
N VAL A 87 -20.94 15.94 4.69
CA VAL A 87 -20.78 16.75 3.48
C VAL A 87 -22.04 16.68 2.62
N LYS A 88 -22.57 17.86 2.28
CA LYS A 88 -23.78 18.01 1.46
C LYS A 88 -23.42 17.93 -0.03
N VAL A 89 -24.13 17.06 -0.75
CA VAL A 89 -24.07 16.90 -2.21
C VAL A 89 -25.36 17.50 -2.80
N LYS A 90 -25.24 18.36 -3.82
CA LYS A 90 -26.35 19.21 -4.28
C LYS A 90 -27.12 18.64 -5.47
N ASN A 91 -26.49 17.83 -6.32
CA ASN A 91 -27.09 17.29 -7.55
C ASN A 91 -26.51 15.91 -7.93
N GLU A 92 -27.08 15.25 -8.94
CA GLU A 92 -26.66 13.93 -9.40
C GLU A 92 -25.22 13.89 -9.96
N ASP A 93 -24.77 14.97 -10.60
CA ASP A 93 -23.40 15.07 -11.10
C ASP A 93 -22.39 15.06 -9.94
N GLU A 94 -22.63 15.85 -8.90
CA GLU A 94 -21.82 15.87 -7.68
C GLU A 94 -21.86 14.52 -6.95
N VAL A 95 -22.94 13.73 -7.04
CA VAL A 95 -22.97 12.36 -6.49
C VAL A 95 -21.96 11.46 -7.20
N SER A 96 -21.83 11.59 -8.52
CA SER A 96 -20.83 10.85 -9.29
C SER A 96 -19.40 11.22 -8.85
N TYR A 97 -19.11 12.53 -8.77
CA TYR A 97 -17.80 13.02 -8.30
C TYR A 97 -17.49 12.62 -6.87
N PHE A 98 -18.48 12.70 -5.97
CA PHE A 98 -18.37 12.25 -4.59
C PHE A 98 -18.01 10.76 -4.52
N ASN A 99 -18.69 9.91 -5.30
CA ASN A 99 -18.40 8.48 -5.35
C ASN A 99 -16.97 8.19 -5.85
N ILE A 100 -16.48 8.96 -6.83
CA ILE A 100 -15.11 8.87 -7.32
C ILE A 100 -14.12 9.31 -6.22
N LEU A 101 -14.43 10.37 -5.46
CA LEU A 101 -13.62 10.81 -4.33
C LEU A 101 -13.51 9.74 -3.25
N LEU A 102 -14.62 9.07 -2.89
CA LEU A 102 -14.60 7.97 -1.93
C LEU A 102 -13.68 6.83 -2.39
N ASP A 103 -13.73 6.46 -3.68
CA ASP A 103 -12.85 5.42 -4.23
C ASP A 103 -11.37 5.85 -4.19
N ARG A 104 -11.08 7.12 -4.51
CA ARG A 104 -9.73 7.70 -4.42
C ARG A 104 -9.20 7.63 -2.99
N ILE A 105 -10.01 8.00 -2.00
CA ILE A 105 -9.66 7.96 -0.57
C ILE A 105 -9.41 6.52 -0.10
N ALA A 106 -10.34 5.60 -0.37
CA ALA A 106 -10.23 4.18 -0.03
C ALA A 106 -8.92 3.61 -0.60
N PHE A 107 -8.70 3.86 -1.90
CA PHE A 107 -7.49 3.42 -2.60
C PHE A 107 -6.23 3.97 -1.93
N SER A 108 -6.14 5.30 -1.76
CA SER A 108 -4.94 5.96 -1.21
C SER A 108 -4.63 5.46 0.20
N TYR A 109 -5.66 5.28 1.04
CA TYR A 109 -5.54 4.68 2.36
C TYR A 109 -4.97 3.27 2.31
N THR A 110 -5.54 2.38 1.49
CA THR A 110 -5.07 0.99 1.38
C THR A 110 -3.62 0.93 0.93
N CYS A 111 -3.25 1.69 -0.12
CA CYS A 111 -1.87 1.71 -0.62
C CYS A 111 -0.87 2.18 0.43
N LEU A 112 -1.24 3.21 1.20
CA LEU A 112 -0.40 3.70 2.27
C LEU A 112 -0.17 2.67 3.38
N GLN A 113 -1.24 2.00 3.80
CA GLN A 113 -1.12 0.93 4.78
C GLN A 113 -0.17 -0.16 4.29
N LYS A 114 -0.22 -0.53 3.00
CA LYS A 114 0.68 -1.55 2.43
C LYS A 114 2.14 -1.09 2.36
N LEU A 115 2.39 0.21 2.33
CA LEU A 115 3.76 0.73 2.41
C LEU A 115 4.30 0.69 3.84
N LEU A 116 3.46 0.80 4.88
CA LEU A 116 3.92 0.71 6.27
C LEU A 116 4.03 -0.72 6.80
N VAL A 117 3.22 -1.65 6.28
CA VAL A 117 3.13 -3.03 6.79
C VAL A 117 3.61 -4.03 5.73
N PRO A 118 4.48 -4.99 6.08
CA PRO A 118 4.78 -6.10 5.19
C PRO A 118 3.56 -7.00 5.08
N MET A 119 3.11 -7.20 3.86
CA MET A 119 1.86 -7.90 3.61
C MET A 119 1.99 -9.40 3.93
N GLY A 120 1.21 -9.85 4.92
CA GLY A 120 0.68 -11.20 4.96
C GLY A 120 -0.54 -11.29 4.04
N GLU A 121 -0.68 -12.43 3.38
CA GLU A 121 -1.65 -12.80 2.35
C GLU A 121 -3.01 -12.08 2.41
N SER A 122 -3.38 -11.48 1.27
CA SER A 122 -4.73 -11.17 0.73
C SER A 122 -4.78 -9.78 0.09
N VAL A 123 -4.32 -9.70 -1.17
CA VAL A 123 -4.84 -8.71 -2.12
C VAL A 123 -5.16 -9.47 -3.40
N LYS A 124 -6.45 -9.72 -3.60
CA LYS A 124 -6.99 -10.04 -4.91
C LYS A 124 -7.49 -8.73 -5.49
N PHE A 125 -6.98 -8.37 -6.67
CA PHE A 125 -7.51 -7.36 -7.59
C PHE A 125 -7.98 -6.03 -6.99
N ILE A 126 -7.20 -4.97 -7.21
CA ILE A 126 -7.69 -3.60 -7.25
C ILE A 126 -7.39 -3.10 -8.65
N CYS A 127 -8.42 -2.72 -9.40
CA CYS A 127 -8.27 -2.13 -10.72
C CYS A 127 -7.68 -0.72 -10.53
N TRP A 128 -6.45 -0.55 -10.99
CA TRP A 128 -5.64 0.64 -10.80
C TRP A 128 -5.93 1.66 -11.91
N SER A 129 -7.04 2.39 -11.88
CA SER A 129 -7.28 3.38 -12.96
C SER A 129 -6.81 4.79 -12.61
N ASN A 130 -6.76 5.18 -11.32
CA ASN A 130 -6.48 6.58 -10.96
C ASN A 130 -5.18 6.81 -10.18
N PHE A 131 -4.76 5.86 -9.34
CA PHE A 131 -3.44 5.95 -8.72
C PHE A 131 -2.33 5.48 -9.66
N GLU A 132 -2.63 4.55 -10.57
CA GLU A 132 -1.68 4.02 -11.54
C GLU A 132 -1.15 5.10 -12.46
N THR A 133 -2.01 5.95 -13.01
CA THR A 133 -1.60 6.94 -13.99
C THR A 133 -0.61 7.93 -13.37
N GLU A 134 -0.94 8.64 -12.30
CA GLU A 134 -0.03 9.65 -11.76
C GLU A 134 1.20 9.05 -11.04
N PHE A 135 1.03 7.95 -10.32
CA PHE A 135 2.14 7.29 -9.64
C PHE A 135 3.07 6.59 -10.65
N HIS A 136 2.54 6.03 -11.74
CA HIS A 136 3.34 5.42 -12.81
C HIS A 136 3.99 6.46 -13.72
N LEU A 137 3.36 7.62 -13.92
CA LEU A 137 3.93 8.74 -14.68
C LEU A 137 5.14 9.35 -13.96
N GLN A 138 5.19 9.31 -12.63
CA GLN A 138 6.25 9.95 -11.85
C GLN A 138 7.27 8.99 -11.21
N ARG A 139 7.10 7.66 -11.35
CA ARG A 139 8.04 6.67 -10.82
C ARG A 139 9.19 6.38 -11.78
N GLY A 140 10.41 6.33 -11.26
CA GLY A 140 11.55 5.73 -11.94
C GLY A 140 11.67 4.25 -11.60
N ILE A 141 11.85 3.38 -12.61
CA ILE A 141 12.27 2.00 -12.37
C ILE A 141 13.75 2.04 -11.97
N VAL A 142 14.07 1.51 -10.79
CA VAL A 142 15.45 1.45 -10.27
C VAL A 142 16.04 0.05 -10.37
N ASN A 143 15.19 -0.98 -10.38
CA ASN A 143 15.60 -2.35 -10.64
C ASN A 143 14.46 -3.11 -11.31
N PHE A 144 14.80 -4.01 -12.23
CA PHE A 144 13.86 -4.84 -12.96
C PHE A 144 14.41 -6.25 -13.11
N LEU A 145 13.71 -7.22 -12.54
CA LEU A 145 14.05 -8.64 -12.61
C LEU A 145 12.86 -9.37 -13.24
N TYR A 146 13.12 -10.30 -14.14
CA TYR A 146 12.08 -11.02 -14.87
C TYR A 146 12.39 -12.52 -14.97
N VAL A 147 11.39 -13.35 -14.72
CA VAL A 147 11.47 -14.82 -14.77
C VAL A 147 10.13 -15.37 -15.23
N GLY A 148 10.08 -15.95 -16.43
CA GLY A 148 8.83 -16.48 -17.00
C GLY A 148 7.74 -15.40 -17.07
N ASN A 149 6.48 -15.72 -16.75
CA ASN A 149 5.37 -14.75 -16.77
C ASN A 149 5.31 -13.81 -15.55
N THR A 150 6.43 -13.58 -14.88
CA THR A 150 6.48 -12.77 -13.65
C THR A 150 7.58 -11.73 -13.72
N ALA A 151 7.43 -10.62 -13.00
CA ALA A 151 8.46 -9.60 -12.86
C ALA A 151 8.53 -9.07 -11.43
N CYS A 152 9.73 -8.94 -10.88
CA CYS A 152 9.98 -8.20 -9.65
C CYS A 152 10.59 -6.84 -10.01
N ILE A 153 9.86 -5.76 -9.72
CA ILE A 153 10.21 -4.41 -10.13
C ILE A 153 10.36 -3.54 -8.88
N GLU A 154 11.51 -2.88 -8.77
CA GLU A 154 11.77 -1.87 -7.76
C GLU A 154 11.56 -0.50 -8.38
N TYR A 155 10.71 0.31 -7.73
CA TYR A 155 10.38 1.64 -8.14
C TYR A 155 10.87 2.65 -7.11
N ARG A 156 11.25 3.82 -7.60
CA ARG A 156 11.49 5.01 -6.80
C ARG A 156 10.55 6.10 -7.24
N THR A 157 9.82 6.65 -6.29
CA THR A 157 9.02 7.86 -6.47
C THR A 157 9.36 8.80 -5.32
N LYS A 158 9.79 10.03 -5.65
CA LYS A 158 9.94 11.16 -4.72
C LYS A 158 10.24 10.76 -3.25
N GLY A 159 11.44 10.25 -3.02
CA GLY A 159 11.93 9.87 -1.67
C GLY A 159 11.52 8.49 -1.14
N ILE A 160 10.59 7.77 -1.78
CA ILE A 160 10.15 6.43 -1.40
C ILE A 160 10.64 5.41 -2.43
N THR A 161 11.27 4.35 -1.96
CA THR A 161 11.61 3.18 -2.80
C THR A 161 10.78 2.00 -2.34
N PHE A 162 10.16 1.27 -3.26
CA PHE A 162 9.35 0.09 -2.94
C PHE A 162 9.45 -0.94 -4.05
N SER A 163 9.26 -2.20 -3.68
CA SER A 163 9.39 -3.35 -4.57
C SER A 163 8.08 -4.08 -4.74
N VAL A 164 7.74 -4.41 -5.98
CA VAL A 164 6.48 -5.07 -6.35
C VAL A 164 6.77 -6.29 -7.22
N LEU A 165 6.11 -7.39 -6.92
CA LEU A 165 6.11 -8.60 -7.73
C LEU A 165 4.83 -8.63 -8.57
N ASN A 166 4.96 -8.82 -9.88
CA ASN A 166 3.86 -8.90 -10.82
C ASN A 166 3.79 -10.31 -11.39
N ASN A 167 2.57 -10.84 -11.48
CA ASN A 167 2.25 -12.04 -12.21
C ASN A 167 1.33 -11.67 -13.38
N PHE A 168 1.85 -11.80 -14.59
CA PHE A 168 1.13 -11.50 -15.82
C PHE A 168 0.35 -12.71 -16.35
N ASP A 169 0.54 -13.88 -15.76
CA ASP A 169 -0.13 -15.11 -16.17
C ASP A 169 -1.63 -15.08 -15.82
N GLU A 170 -2.47 -15.55 -16.74
CA GLU A 170 -3.93 -15.53 -16.57
C GLU A 170 -4.46 -16.70 -15.75
N HIS A 171 -3.71 -17.80 -15.69
CA HIS A 171 -4.22 -19.07 -15.18
C HIS A 171 -3.34 -19.68 -14.11
N PHE A 172 -2.08 -19.25 -13.98
CA PHE A 172 -1.15 -19.83 -13.04
C PHE A 172 -0.82 -18.91 -11.87
N ALA A 173 -0.87 -19.47 -10.66
CA ALA A 173 -0.22 -18.89 -9.49
C ALA A 173 1.21 -19.43 -9.37
N TYR A 174 2.08 -18.65 -8.76
CA TYR A 174 3.48 -19.01 -8.57
C TYR A 174 3.90 -18.84 -7.11
N ASP A 175 4.56 -19.85 -6.55
CA ASP A 175 5.39 -19.60 -5.37
C ASP A 175 6.72 -19.02 -5.84
N ILE A 176 7.07 -17.88 -5.29
CA ILE A 176 8.27 -17.14 -5.62
C ILE A 176 9.10 -16.95 -4.36
N THR A 177 10.38 -17.26 -4.46
CA THR A 177 11.38 -16.85 -3.46
C THR A 177 12.17 -15.66 -3.99
N VAL A 178 12.05 -14.52 -3.32
CA VAL A 178 12.79 -13.30 -3.61
C VAL A 178 14.00 -13.23 -2.68
N TYR A 179 15.17 -12.87 -3.22
CA TYR A 179 16.43 -12.80 -2.49
C TYR A 179 17.01 -11.39 -2.45
N ASN A 180 17.53 -11.00 -1.29
CA ASN A 180 18.40 -9.84 -1.11
C ASN A 180 19.78 -10.34 -0.65
N LYS A 181 20.78 -10.23 -1.53
CA LYS A 181 22.18 -10.55 -1.23
C LYS A 181 22.94 -9.27 -0.90
N LYS A 182 23.34 -9.10 0.37
CA LYS A 182 24.19 -7.99 0.81
C LYS A 182 25.62 -8.47 1.00
N ARG A 183 26.57 -7.75 0.39
CA ARG A 183 27.99 -7.94 0.64
C ARG A 183 28.37 -7.24 1.94
N ILE A 184 28.97 -7.97 2.87
CA ILE A 184 29.37 -7.46 4.19
C ILE A 184 30.89 -7.62 4.33
N TYR A 185 31.55 -6.56 4.78
CA TYR A 185 32.98 -6.59 5.08
C TYR A 185 33.21 -6.97 6.54
N ASN A 186 33.95 -8.05 6.78
CA ASN A 186 34.41 -8.41 8.11
C ASN A 186 35.72 -7.69 8.42
N LYS A 187 35.68 -6.71 9.33
CA LYS A 187 36.90 -5.97 9.74
C LYS A 187 37.94 -6.86 10.43
N LYS A 188 37.52 -7.89 11.17
CA LYS A 188 38.43 -8.80 11.90
C LYS A 188 39.17 -9.74 10.96
N THR A 189 38.46 -10.36 10.02
CA THR A 189 39.06 -11.32 9.08
C THR A 189 39.55 -10.67 7.78
N LYS A 190 39.30 -9.37 7.59
CA LYS A 190 39.57 -8.60 6.36
C LYS A 190 38.99 -9.24 5.08
N LYS A 191 37.90 -10.01 5.21
CA LYS A 191 37.23 -10.71 4.11
C LYS A 191 35.82 -10.19 3.92
N TYR A 192 35.36 -10.26 2.67
CA TYR A 192 33.96 -10.05 2.34
C TYR A 192 33.19 -11.38 2.43
N TYR A 193 31.97 -11.31 2.93
CA TYR A 193 31.02 -12.42 2.90
C TYR A 193 29.66 -11.90 2.42
N TYR A 194 28.82 -12.79 1.90
CA TYR A 194 27.46 -12.45 1.51
C TYR A 194 26.49 -12.89 2.60
N LYS A 195 25.60 -11.98 2.99
CA LYS A 195 24.42 -12.32 3.77
C LYS A 195 23.22 -12.30 2.83
N THR A 196 22.55 -13.44 2.73
CA THR A 196 21.34 -13.60 1.92
C THR A 196 20.13 -13.55 2.83
N TYR A 197 19.17 -12.71 2.47
CA TYR A 197 17.84 -12.69 3.04
C TYR A 197 16.86 -13.21 2.00
N GLU A 198 15.88 -13.99 2.42
CA GLU A 198 14.85 -14.53 1.53
C GLU A 198 13.44 -14.17 2.00
N LYS A 199 12.54 -13.99 1.04
CA LYS A 199 11.10 -13.84 1.28
C LYS A 199 10.35 -14.73 0.30
N ARG A 200 9.44 -15.57 0.83
CA ARG A 200 8.59 -16.46 0.03
C ARG A 200 7.21 -15.85 -0.10
N ILE A 201 6.69 -15.81 -1.32
CA ILE A 201 5.44 -15.15 -1.67
C ILE A 201 4.73 -16.01 -2.71
N THR A 202 3.47 -16.34 -2.47
CA THR A 202 2.59 -16.92 -3.50
C THR A 202 1.89 -15.79 -4.25
N VAL A 203 2.08 -15.73 -5.56
CA VAL A 203 1.44 -14.73 -6.42
C VAL A 203 0.35 -15.34 -7.29
N MET A 204 -0.87 -14.84 -7.15
CA MET A 204 -2.04 -15.30 -7.91
C MET A 204 -1.99 -14.85 -9.38
N PRO A 205 -2.77 -15.45 -10.29
CA PRO A 205 -2.84 -14.99 -11.67
C PRO A 205 -3.27 -13.52 -11.78
N LYS A 206 -2.76 -12.79 -12.79
CA LYS A 206 -3.09 -11.39 -13.10
C LYS A 206 -3.09 -10.47 -11.87
N SER A 207 -2.03 -10.55 -11.07
CA SER A 207 -1.97 -9.83 -9.81
C SER A 207 -0.59 -9.28 -9.50
N TYR A 208 -0.54 -8.42 -8.49
CA TYR A 208 0.64 -7.69 -8.06
C TYR A 208 0.75 -7.76 -6.54
N TYR A 209 1.97 -7.82 -6.02
CA TYR A 209 2.26 -7.99 -4.60
C TYR A 209 3.34 -7.04 -4.14
N PHE A 210 3.05 -6.25 -3.11
CA PHE A 210 4.04 -5.39 -2.48
C PHE A 210 4.98 -6.23 -1.60
N ILE A 211 6.27 -6.20 -1.94
CA ILE A 211 7.31 -6.97 -1.25
C ILE A 211 7.82 -6.17 -0.05
N SER A 212 8.16 -4.90 -0.26
CA SER A 212 8.83 -4.04 0.71
C SER A 212 8.77 -2.56 0.33
N SER A 213 9.02 -1.67 1.29
CA SER A 213 9.17 -0.23 1.09
C SER A 213 10.28 0.33 1.99
N SER A 214 10.92 1.43 1.60
CA SER A 214 11.98 2.11 2.35
C SER A 214 11.49 2.75 3.65
N ILE A 215 10.17 2.80 3.84
CA ILE A 215 9.47 3.42 4.97
C ILE A 215 8.72 2.38 5.83
N SER A 216 8.94 1.08 5.60
CA SER A 216 8.29 -0.01 6.33
C SER A 216 8.63 0.00 7.83
N ILE A 217 7.61 -0.27 8.67
CA ILE A 217 7.73 -0.34 10.13
C ILE A 217 8.72 -1.44 10.57
N GLU A 218 8.87 -2.51 9.78
CA GLU A 218 9.80 -3.59 10.11
C GLU A 218 11.28 -3.20 10.00
N LYS A 219 11.60 -1.98 9.53
CA LYS A 219 12.98 -1.48 9.33
C LYS A 219 13.86 -2.34 8.42
N PHE A 220 13.31 -3.38 7.80
CA PHE A 220 13.97 -4.19 6.79
C PHE A 220 13.45 -3.78 5.41
N TYR A 221 13.99 -2.68 4.88
CA TYR A 221 13.89 -2.47 3.45
C TYR A 221 14.58 -3.63 2.73
N PHE A 222 13.77 -4.38 1.99
CA PHE A 222 14.21 -5.55 1.24
C PHE A 222 14.32 -5.15 -0.24
N SER A 223 15.51 -4.76 -0.68
CA SER A 223 15.79 -4.51 -2.10
C SER A 223 16.05 -5.83 -2.83
N PRO A 224 15.24 -6.25 -3.80
CA PRO A 224 15.42 -7.51 -4.52
C PRO A 224 16.73 -7.49 -5.33
N THR A 225 17.51 -8.56 -5.23
CA THR A 225 18.75 -8.76 -6.03
C THR A 225 18.60 -9.89 -7.04
N SER A 226 17.72 -10.84 -6.76
CA SER A 226 17.33 -11.94 -7.64
C SER A 226 16.03 -12.53 -7.09
N TYR A 227 15.30 -13.29 -7.91
CA TYR A 227 14.22 -14.13 -7.43
C TYR A 227 14.07 -15.36 -8.32
N THR A 228 13.40 -16.38 -7.79
CA THR A 228 13.15 -17.64 -8.51
C THR A 228 11.71 -18.09 -8.27
N ILE A 229 11.10 -18.66 -9.32
CA ILE A 229 9.85 -19.41 -9.19
C ILE A 229 10.20 -20.77 -8.60
N THR A 230 9.61 -21.10 -7.45
CA THR A 230 9.81 -22.40 -6.79
C THR A 230 8.71 -23.39 -7.15
N ASN A 231 7.46 -22.93 -7.27
CA ASN A 231 6.33 -23.77 -7.70
C ASN A 231 5.43 -22.99 -8.68
N LYS A 232 4.69 -23.75 -9.50
CA LYS A 232 3.69 -23.25 -10.43
C LYS A 232 2.39 -24.04 -10.23
N TYR A 233 1.29 -23.35 -10.00
CA TYR A 233 -0.03 -23.95 -9.76
C TYR A 233 -1.02 -23.47 -10.80
N TYR A 234 -1.78 -24.37 -11.41
CA TYR A 234 -2.91 -23.99 -12.24
C TYR A 234 -4.10 -23.62 -11.35
N VAL A 235 -4.67 -22.44 -11.58
CA VAL A 235 -5.81 -21.86 -10.83
C VAL A 235 -6.96 -21.51 -11.79
N GLY A 236 -6.92 -21.96 -13.05
CA GLY A 236 -8.00 -21.77 -14.01
C GLY A 236 -9.33 -22.38 -13.53
N LYS A 237 -10.44 -21.73 -13.90
CA LYS A 237 -11.78 -21.86 -13.29
C LYS A 237 -12.17 -23.28 -12.86
N SER A 238 -12.55 -23.43 -11.59
CA SER A 238 -13.66 -24.31 -11.22
C SER A 238 -14.90 -23.75 -11.90
N TYR A 239 -15.60 -24.58 -12.68
CA TYR A 239 -16.84 -24.23 -13.39
C TYR A 239 -17.88 -23.58 -12.48
#